data_AF-A0A323UTU3-F1
#
_entry.id   AF-A0A323UTU3-F1
#
_cell.length_a   1.000
_cell.length_b   1.000
_cell.length_c   1.000
_cell.angle_alpha   90.00
_cell.angle_beta   90.00
_cell.angle_gamma   90.00
#
_symmetry.space_group_name_H-M   'P 1'
#
loop_
_entity.id
_entity.type
_entity.pdbx_description
1 polymer ?
#
loop_
_entity_poly.entity_id
_entity_poly.type
_entity_poly.pdbx_seq_one_letter_code
_entity_poly.pdbx_strand_id
1 'polypeptide(L)'
;MAEENQFFRAVRDFCQRQVFTCAPGDKLVDTVAAMSERNISSAVVLLDGAPHGIVTDRDLRNKVVARGRVPAELKVADVMHSPLATIGEDDVLYEALYRMSQLKIHRLVVVDAAGRLSGIITDSDIVRLQSHSPHQLVLDIEKAANVDDLRHLHTRIQDLVLHLSGTGIAIRDLVKLIAHLNDQLLIRLIHLLRAEKYPDLTERFAFVVMGSEGRSEQTLSTDQDNAIVYDDALTSRELEQLEAFSVELIDTLIAIGVPPCSGGIMAKNVEWRRSVSDWELTVSRWLTTPKPENVMTGSMFMDLRTLYGDDSLVRTLREHAYAGMSQDQGFLMRMAQNMTRFQPPLGWFGRIKVEKSGEHRGKLDIKKAGIFAITDGIKSLAIEARKLDGSTHDRMEALVAAGVLKATDARDLQAAFDFMVSLRLRGHVDAVRNGSKPGNYISLDQLNAMERGELKLALEGVARFQDFIKHHFKLHLVRN
;
A
#
# COMPACT_ATOMS: atom_id res chain seq x y z
N MET A 1 -11.91 -27.81 0.25
CA MET A 1 -13.34 -27.47 0.10
C MET A 1 -13.42 -26.57 -1.12
N ALA A 2 -14.21 -26.96 -2.12
CA ALA A 2 -14.33 -26.20 -3.36
C ALA A 2 -14.79 -24.78 -3.02
N GLU A 3 -14.06 -23.78 -3.52
CA GLU A 3 -14.35 -22.37 -3.34
C GLU A 3 -15.81 -22.10 -3.71
N GLU A 4 -16.56 -21.44 -2.82
CA GLU A 4 -17.90 -20.97 -3.13
C GLU A 4 -17.81 -20.01 -4.31
N ASN A 5 -18.22 -20.50 -5.48
CA ASN A 5 -18.26 -19.74 -6.71
C ASN A 5 -19.13 -18.49 -6.48
N GLN A 6 -18.52 -17.31 -6.57
CA GLN A 6 -19.16 -16.02 -6.29
C GLN A 6 -20.48 -15.82 -7.07
N PHE A 7 -20.63 -16.46 -8.24
CA PHE A 7 -21.85 -16.41 -9.04
C PHE A 7 -23.10 -17.00 -8.36
N PHE A 8 -22.93 -17.80 -7.30
CA PHE A 8 -24.01 -18.41 -6.53
C PHE A 8 -24.28 -17.70 -5.20
N ARG A 9 -23.68 -16.53 -4.96
CA ARG A 9 -23.96 -15.69 -3.79
C ARG A 9 -25.09 -14.69 -4.08
N ALA A 10 -25.77 -14.29 -3.00
CA ALA A 10 -26.91 -13.37 -3.05
C ALA A 10 -26.52 -11.96 -3.54
N VAL A 11 -27.37 -11.36 -4.37
CA VAL A 11 -27.15 -10.02 -4.96
C VAL A 11 -26.97 -8.92 -3.89
N ARG A 12 -27.62 -9.05 -2.73
CA ARG A 12 -27.52 -8.11 -1.60
C ARG A 12 -26.10 -7.89 -1.07
N ASP A 13 -25.21 -8.85 -1.31
CA ASP A 13 -23.82 -8.81 -0.88
C ASP A 13 -22.97 -7.90 -1.80
N PHE A 14 -23.49 -7.55 -2.99
CA PHE A 14 -22.72 -6.89 -4.05
C PHE A 14 -23.40 -5.64 -4.62
N CYS A 15 -24.70 -5.43 -4.38
CA CYS A 15 -25.41 -4.28 -4.90
C CYS A 15 -25.07 -2.98 -4.17
N GLN A 16 -25.17 -1.85 -4.86
CA GLN A 16 -25.07 -0.53 -4.25
C GLN A 16 -26.38 -0.18 -3.54
N ARG A 17 -26.32 0.06 -2.23
CA ARG A 17 -27.51 0.36 -1.40
C ARG A 17 -27.96 1.82 -1.44
N GLN A 18 -27.03 2.75 -1.66
CA GLN A 18 -27.34 4.17 -1.79
C GLN A 18 -27.72 4.48 -3.24
N VAL A 19 -29.02 4.40 -3.53
CA VAL A 19 -29.55 4.65 -4.87
C VAL A 19 -30.15 6.05 -4.93
N PHE A 20 -29.73 6.83 -5.92
CA PHE A 20 -30.38 8.11 -6.19
C PHE A 20 -31.77 7.89 -6.78
N THR A 21 -32.76 8.57 -6.21
CA THR A 21 -34.16 8.44 -6.58
C THR A 21 -34.77 9.78 -6.98
N CYS A 22 -35.78 9.71 -7.85
CA CYS A 22 -36.57 10.86 -8.31
C CYS A 22 -38.04 10.46 -8.49
N ALA A 23 -38.93 11.44 -8.63
CA ALA A 23 -40.34 11.23 -8.90
C ALA A 23 -40.64 11.39 -10.41
N PRO A 24 -41.69 10.73 -10.95
CA PRO A 24 -42.07 10.86 -12.36
C PRO A 24 -42.35 12.30 -12.79
N GLY A 25 -42.83 13.14 -11.85
CA GLY A 25 -43.19 14.52 -12.08
C GLY A 25 -42.01 15.51 -12.07
N ASP A 26 -40.82 15.07 -11.64
CA ASP A 26 -39.64 15.93 -11.53
C ASP A 26 -39.21 16.44 -12.92
N LYS A 27 -38.63 17.64 -12.95
CA LYS A 27 -38.07 18.20 -14.19
C LYS A 27 -36.84 17.41 -14.59
N LEU A 28 -36.77 17.03 -15.86
CA LEU A 28 -35.66 16.24 -16.38
C LEU A 28 -34.30 16.93 -16.15
N VAL A 29 -34.24 18.24 -16.38
CA VAL A 29 -32.99 19.01 -16.22
C VAL A 29 -32.46 19.00 -14.80
N ASP A 30 -33.33 19.06 -13.79
CA ASP A 30 -32.94 19.07 -12.38
C ASP A 30 -32.43 17.69 -11.96
N THR A 31 -33.11 16.62 -12.41
CA THR A 31 -32.66 15.24 -12.17
C THR A 31 -31.31 14.96 -12.83
N VAL A 32 -31.10 15.41 -14.07
CA VAL A 32 -29.84 15.21 -14.79
C VAL A 32 -28.70 16.05 -14.19
N ALA A 33 -28.98 17.27 -13.73
CA ALA A 33 -28.00 18.07 -13.01
C ALA A 33 -27.55 17.36 -11.71
N ALA A 34 -28.50 16.86 -10.92
CA ALA A 34 -28.19 16.08 -9.72
C ALA A 34 -27.42 14.78 -10.03
N MET A 35 -27.74 14.11 -11.15
CA MET A 35 -26.97 12.95 -11.62
C MET A 35 -25.51 13.34 -11.94
N SER A 36 -25.31 14.47 -12.62
CA SER A 36 -23.98 14.99 -12.95
C SER A 36 -23.18 15.40 -11.71
N GLU A 37 -23.79 16.11 -10.75
CA GLU A 37 -23.13 16.55 -9.51
C GLU A 37 -22.68 15.37 -8.65
N ARG A 38 -23.46 14.29 -8.65
CA ARG A 38 -23.18 13.06 -7.89
C ARG A 38 -22.33 12.06 -8.68
N ASN A 39 -21.97 12.38 -9.93
CA ASN A 39 -21.22 11.51 -10.83
C ASN A 39 -21.86 10.11 -11.01
N ILE A 40 -23.17 10.07 -11.22
CA ILE A 40 -23.97 8.84 -11.42
C ILE A 40 -24.65 8.83 -12.79
N SER A 41 -24.84 7.63 -13.37
CA SER A 41 -25.36 7.44 -14.73
C SER A 41 -26.82 6.95 -14.80
N SER A 42 -27.51 6.90 -13.65
CA SER A 42 -28.95 6.67 -13.58
C SER A 42 -29.60 7.18 -12.29
N ALA A 43 -30.91 7.41 -12.39
CA ALA A 43 -31.79 7.60 -11.25
C ALA A 43 -32.95 6.59 -11.30
N VAL A 44 -33.29 5.99 -10.16
CA VAL A 44 -34.48 5.13 -10.02
C VAL A 44 -35.69 6.01 -9.76
N VAL A 45 -36.76 5.78 -10.53
CA VAL A 45 -38.01 6.53 -10.42
C VAL A 45 -38.92 5.83 -9.43
N LEU A 46 -39.29 6.52 -8.35
CA LEU A 46 -40.23 6.03 -7.35
C LEU A 46 -41.63 6.60 -7.60
N LEU A 47 -42.64 5.73 -7.61
CA LEU A 47 -44.05 6.11 -7.60
C LEU A 47 -44.68 5.57 -6.32
N ASP A 48 -45.25 6.45 -5.50
CA ASP A 48 -45.84 6.11 -4.19
C ASP A 48 -44.89 5.31 -3.27
N GLY A 49 -43.59 5.61 -3.35
CA GLY A 49 -42.53 4.95 -2.58
C GLY A 49 -42.06 3.60 -3.14
N ALA A 50 -42.65 3.11 -4.23
CA ALA A 50 -42.25 1.87 -4.90
C ALA A 50 -41.40 2.13 -6.16
N PRO A 51 -40.39 1.30 -6.46
CA PRO A 51 -39.57 1.45 -7.65
C PRO A 51 -40.38 1.13 -8.92
N HIS A 52 -40.57 2.13 -9.79
CA HIS A 52 -41.49 2.06 -10.92
C HIS A 52 -40.81 2.23 -12.30
N GLY A 53 -39.68 2.91 -12.34
CA GLY A 53 -38.94 3.14 -13.57
C GLY A 53 -37.48 3.49 -13.33
N ILE A 54 -36.73 3.70 -14.41
CA ILE A 54 -35.34 4.16 -14.36
C ILE A 54 -35.07 5.13 -15.50
N VAL A 55 -34.26 6.15 -15.24
CA VAL A 55 -33.71 7.03 -16.28
C VAL A 55 -32.19 6.88 -16.32
N THR A 56 -31.62 6.80 -17.51
CA THR A 56 -30.19 6.58 -17.74
C THR A 56 -29.63 7.58 -18.75
N ASP A 57 -28.29 7.76 -18.77
CA ASP A 57 -27.63 8.61 -19.80
C ASP A 57 -27.94 8.16 -21.24
N ARG A 58 -28.16 6.84 -21.43
CA ARG A 58 -28.57 6.28 -22.72
C ARG A 58 -29.97 6.74 -23.12
N ASP A 59 -30.89 6.89 -22.16
CA ASP A 59 -32.22 7.44 -22.41
C ASP A 59 -32.14 8.92 -22.80
N LEU A 60 -31.30 9.72 -22.13
CA LEU A 60 -31.07 11.12 -22.49
C LEU A 60 -30.57 11.25 -23.93
N ARG A 61 -29.54 10.45 -24.28
CA ARG A 61 -28.99 10.41 -25.64
C ARG A 61 -30.06 10.05 -26.68
N ASN A 62 -30.80 8.96 -26.45
CA ASN A 62 -31.64 8.36 -27.49
C ASN A 62 -33.06 8.94 -27.56
N LYS A 63 -33.62 9.36 -26.43
CA LYS A 63 -35.02 9.85 -26.34
C LYS A 63 -35.11 11.37 -26.32
N VAL A 64 -34.06 12.08 -25.94
CA VAL A 64 -34.06 13.55 -25.85
C VAL A 64 -33.22 14.13 -26.98
N VAL A 65 -31.90 13.90 -26.97
CA VAL A 65 -30.95 14.52 -27.91
C VAL A 65 -31.20 14.03 -29.34
N ALA A 66 -31.21 12.72 -29.56
CA ALA A 66 -31.40 12.14 -30.90
C ALA A 66 -32.79 12.46 -31.51
N ARG A 67 -33.77 12.87 -30.69
CA ARG A 67 -35.11 13.25 -31.12
C ARG A 67 -35.34 14.75 -31.18
N GLY A 68 -34.32 15.57 -30.89
CA GLY A 68 -34.42 17.03 -30.92
C GLY A 68 -35.43 17.61 -29.92
N ARG A 69 -35.71 16.90 -28.80
CA ARG A 69 -36.65 17.40 -27.79
C ARG A 69 -35.97 18.45 -26.92
N VAL A 70 -36.71 19.47 -26.50
CA VAL A 70 -36.24 20.54 -25.62
C VAL A 70 -36.17 20.02 -24.17
N PRO A 71 -34.98 19.81 -23.56
CA PRO A 71 -34.88 19.15 -22.26
C PRO A 71 -35.61 19.88 -21.12
N ALA A 72 -35.66 21.22 -21.18
CA ALA A 72 -36.28 22.06 -20.15
C ALA A 72 -37.81 21.91 -20.05
N GLU A 73 -38.46 21.37 -21.08
CA GLU A 73 -39.90 21.14 -21.12
C GLU A 73 -40.30 19.73 -20.67
N LEU A 74 -39.32 18.84 -20.47
CA LEU A 74 -39.55 17.44 -20.19
C LEU A 74 -39.55 17.13 -18.69
N LYS A 75 -40.38 16.17 -18.31
CA LYS A 75 -40.36 15.51 -17.01
C LYS A 75 -39.63 14.17 -17.09
N VAL A 76 -39.26 13.62 -15.94
CA VAL A 76 -38.65 12.28 -15.84
C VAL A 76 -39.56 11.22 -16.48
N ALA A 77 -40.88 11.29 -16.26
CA ALA A 77 -41.86 10.37 -16.85
C ALA A 77 -41.80 10.31 -18.38
N ASP A 78 -41.41 11.40 -19.05
CA ASP A 78 -41.35 11.50 -20.51
C ASP A 78 -40.16 10.78 -21.13
N VAL A 79 -39.19 10.37 -20.30
CA VAL A 79 -37.90 9.82 -20.72
C VAL A 79 -37.60 8.48 -20.07
N MET A 80 -38.12 8.21 -18.86
CA MET A 80 -37.85 6.99 -18.12
C MET A 80 -38.19 5.72 -18.92
N HIS A 81 -37.58 4.60 -18.53
CA HIS A 81 -37.97 3.28 -18.97
C HIS A 81 -38.86 2.62 -17.91
N SER A 82 -39.99 2.10 -18.36
CA SER A 82 -40.99 1.36 -17.56
C SER A 82 -41.66 0.33 -18.47
N PRO A 83 -41.97 -0.90 -18.02
CA PRO A 83 -41.80 -1.41 -16.65
C PRO A 83 -40.34 -1.58 -16.24
N LEU A 84 -40.06 -1.39 -14.95
CA LEU A 84 -38.71 -1.49 -14.39
C LEU A 84 -38.27 -2.96 -14.31
N ALA A 85 -37.08 -3.26 -14.80
CA ALA A 85 -36.44 -4.56 -14.63
C ALA A 85 -35.82 -4.65 -13.23
N THR A 86 -36.23 -5.67 -12.46
CA THR A 86 -35.80 -5.88 -11.08
C THR A 86 -35.20 -7.26 -10.85
N ILE A 87 -34.50 -7.41 -9.72
CA ILE A 87 -34.00 -8.67 -9.18
C ILE A 87 -34.16 -8.67 -7.65
N GLY A 88 -34.45 -9.83 -7.06
CA GLY A 88 -34.53 -9.98 -5.61
C GLY A 88 -33.16 -9.85 -4.96
N GLU A 89 -33.09 -9.31 -3.74
CA GLU A 89 -31.83 -9.16 -3.01
C GLU A 89 -31.20 -10.51 -2.61
N ASP A 90 -32.02 -11.56 -2.50
CA ASP A 90 -31.61 -12.93 -2.20
C ASP A 90 -31.41 -13.80 -3.46
N ASP A 91 -31.73 -13.29 -4.65
CA ASP A 91 -31.41 -13.95 -5.92
C ASP A 91 -29.88 -14.00 -6.08
N VAL A 92 -29.38 -14.93 -6.90
CA VAL A 92 -27.93 -15.13 -7.07
C VAL A 92 -27.34 -14.35 -8.24
N LEU A 93 -26.06 -14.00 -8.15
CA LEU A 93 -25.36 -13.15 -9.12
C LEU A 93 -25.44 -13.62 -10.59
N TYR A 94 -25.39 -14.94 -10.85
CA TYR A 94 -25.50 -15.43 -12.24
C TYR A 94 -26.87 -15.09 -12.86
N GLU A 95 -27.93 -15.05 -12.06
CA GLU A 95 -29.27 -14.68 -12.53
C GLU A 95 -29.34 -13.20 -12.87
N ALA A 96 -28.61 -12.35 -12.15
CA ALA A 96 -28.48 -10.93 -12.49
C ALA A 96 -27.85 -10.76 -13.87
N LEU A 97 -26.71 -11.42 -14.13
CA LEU A 97 -26.04 -11.40 -15.44
C LEU A 97 -26.93 -11.96 -16.54
N TYR A 98 -27.59 -13.08 -16.28
CA TYR A 98 -28.49 -13.71 -17.23
C TYR A 98 -29.64 -12.76 -17.61
N ARG A 99 -30.31 -12.14 -16.64
CA ARG A 99 -31.40 -11.17 -16.88
C ARG A 99 -30.90 -9.93 -17.64
N MET A 100 -29.74 -9.39 -17.26
CA MET A 100 -29.11 -8.26 -17.96
C MET A 100 -28.85 -8.59 -19.45
N SER A 101 -28.30 -9.78 -19.72
CA SER A 101 -28.03 -10.26 -21.07
C SER A 101 -29.32 -10.46 -21.89
N GLN A 102 -30.34 -11.12 -21.32
CA GLN A 102 -31.63 -11.35 -21.96
C GLN A 102 -32.34 -10.03 -22.32
N LEU A 103 -32.35 -9.07 -21.39
CA LEU A 103 -32.99 -7.78 -21.57
C LEU A 103 -32.12 -6.76 -22.33
N LYS A 104 -30.86 -7.10 -22.62
CA LYS A 104 -29.85 -6.21 -23.24
C LYS A 104 -29.69 -4.88 -22.49
N ILE A 105 -29.68 -4.97 -21.16
CA ILE A 105 -29.49 -3.86 -20.23
C ILE A 105 -28.26 -4.11 -19.37
N HIS A 106 -27.67 -3.04 -18.83
CA HIS A 106 -26.43 -3.10 -18.04
C HIS A 106 -26.66 -2.98 -16.53
N ARG A 107 -27.91 -2.90 -16.09
CA ARG A 107 -28.27 -2.65 -14.69
C ARG A 107 -29.63 -3.21 -14.34
N LEU A 108 -29.78 -3.66 -13.10
CA LEU A 108 -31.02 -4.13 -12.50
C LEU A 108 -31.23 -3.42 -11.17
N VAL A 109 -32.49 -3.05 -10.90
CA VAL A 109 -32.87 -2.54 -9.58
C VAL A 109 -33.09 -3.72 -8.64
N VAL A 110 -32.45 -3.67 -7.47
CA VAL A 110 -32.53 -4.72 -6.46
C VAL A 110 -33.67 -4.39 -5.51
N VAL A 111 -34.54 -5.36 -5.26
CA VAL A 111 -35.70 -5.22 -4.38
C VAL A 111 -35.68 -6.21 -3.23
N ASP A 112 -36.22 -5.80 -2.09
CA ASP A 112 -36.43 -6.68 -0.94
C ASP A 112 -37.66 -7.60 -1.14
N ALA A 113 -37.92 -8.48 -0.18
CA ALA A 113 -39.07 -9.39 -0.21
C ALA A 113 -40.44 -8.69 -0.26
N ALA A 114 -40.52 -7.40 0.12
CA ALA A 114 -41.73 -6.58 0.05
C ALA A 114 -41.82 -5.77 -1.25
N GLY A 115 -40.87 -5.93 -2.17
CA GLY A 115 -40.80 -5.19 -3.45
C GLY A 115 -40.29 -3.76 -3.32
N ARG A 116 -39.73 -3.37 -2.16
CA ARG A 116 -39.15 -2.03 -1.97
C ARG A 116 -37.72 -1.99 -2.50
N LEU A 117 -37.28 -0.79 -2.87
CA LEU A 117 -35.93 -0.55 -3.34
C LEU A 117 -34.89 -0.92 -2.25
N SER A 118 -34.05 -1.91 -2.53
CA SER A 118 -32.94 -2.35 -1.67
C SER A 118 -31.58 -1.92 -2.23
N GLY A 119 -31.46 -1.79 -3.56
CA GLY A 119 -30.23 -1.34 -4.19
C GLY A 119 -30.28 -1.30 -5.71
N ILE A 120 -29.10 -1.18 -6.34
CA ILE A 120 -28.91 -1.32 -7.79
C ILE A 120 -27.64 -2.13 -8.04
N ILE A 121 -27.65 -2.98 -9.07
CA ILE A 121 -26.48 -3.76 -9.50
C ILE A 121 -26.26 -3.61 -11.01
N THR A 122 -25.01 -3.45 -11.42
CA THR A 122 -24.60 -3.33 -12.83
C THR A 122 -23.74 -4.50 -13.27
N ASP A 123 -23.66 -4.77 -14.57
CA ASP A 123 -22.75 -5.78 -15.12
C ASP A 123 -21.28 -5.49 -14.77
N SER A 124 -20.93 -4.21 -14.73
CA SER A 124 -19.62 -3.72 -14.33
C SER A 124 -19.32 -3.99 -12.86
N ASP A 125 -20.31 -3.91 -11.97
CA ASP A 125 -20.15 -4.31 -10.56
C ASP A 125 -19.81 -5.81 -10.48
N ILE A 126 -20.47 -6.64 -11.28
CA ILE A 126 -20.26 -8.10 -11.28
C ILE A 126 -18.90 -8.47 -11.90
N VAL A 127 -18.50 -7.82 -13.00
CA VAL A 127 -17.17 -8.02 -13.62
C VAL A 127 -16.03 -7.59 -12.70
N ARG A 128 -16.22 -6.51 -11.92
CA ARG A 128 -15.21 -6.04 -10.94
C ARG A 128 -14.91 -7.08 -9.85
N LEU A 129 -15.88 -7.95 -9.52
CA LEU A 129 -15.68 -9.05 -8.56
C LEU A 129 -14.69 -10.10 -9.07
N GLN A 130 -14.53 -10.24 -10.39
CA GLN A 130 -13.56 -11.13 -11.03
C GLN A 130 -12.15 -10.52 -11.10
N SER A 131 -12.02 -9.20 -11.28
CA SER A 131 -10.75 -8.55 -11.67
C SER A 131 -9.82 -8.14 -10.52
N HIS A 132 -10.32 -8.08 -9.27
CA HIS A 132 -9.58 -7.60 -8.10
C HIS A 132 -9.34 -8.70 -7.05
N SER A 133 -9.25 -9.96 -7.45
CA SER A 133 -8.85 -11.03 -6.53
C SER A 133 -7.33 -10.99 -6.28
N PRO A 134 -6.85 -10.85 -5.03
CA PRO A 134 -5.43 -10.98 -4.70
C PRO A 134 -4.81 -12.27 -5.23
N HIS A 135 -5.55 -13.38 -5.13
CA HIS A 135 -5.08 -14.69 -5.61
C HIS A 135 -4.87 -14.70 -7.13
N GLN A 136 -5.80 -14.12 -7.88
CA GLN A 136 -5.67 -14.06 -9.34
C GLN A 136 -4.46 -13.20 -9.75
N LEU A 137 -4.19 -12.11 -9.04
CA LEU A 137 -3.01 -11.28 -9.31
C LEU A 137 -1.69 -12.02 -9.10
N VAL A 138 -1.59 -12.84 -8.05
CA VAL A 138 -0.41 -13.69 -7.84
C VAL A 138 -0.21 -14.64 -9.03
N LEU A 139 -1.28 -15.33 -9.46
CA LEU A 139 -1.22 -16.23 -10.62
C LEU A 139 -0.86 -15.52 -11.92
N ASP A 140 -1.38 -14.31 -12.12
CA ASP A 140 -1.10 -13.50 -13.31
C ASP A 140 0.37 -13.02 -13.32
N ILE A 141 0.92 -12.65 -12.16
CA ILE A 141 2.36 -12.32 -12.01
C ILE A 141 3.23 -13.52 -12.35
N GLU A 142 2.93 -14.70 -11.80
CA GLU A 142 3.69 -15.92 -12.10
C GLU A 142 3.71 -16.25 -13.61
N LYS A 143 2.61 -15.97 -14.31
CA LYS A 143 2.43 -16.27 -15.74
C LYS A 143 2.88 -15.15 -16.69
N ALA A 144 3.21 -13.97 -16.18
CA ALA A 144 3.60 -12.82 -17.00
C ALA A 144 4.75 -13.19 -17.95
N ALA A 145 4.59 -13.01 -19.26
CA ALA A 145 5.53 -13.52 -20.25
C ALA A 145 6.64 -12.52 -20.60
N ASN A 146 6.44 -11.24 -20.30
CA ASN A 146 7.36 -10.17 -20.64
C ASN A 146 7.25 -8.99 -19.66
N VAL A 147 8.12 -7.99 -19.82
CA VAL A 147 8.17 -6.78 -18.96
C VAL A 147 6.91 -5.92 -19.09
N ASP A 148 6.27 -5.89 -20.25
CA ASP A 148 5.06 -5.09 -20.46
C ASP A 148 3.86 -5.67 -19.68
N ASP A 149 3.75 -6.99 -19.60
CA ASP A 149 2.78 -7.68 -18.72
C ASP A 149 2.99 -7.26 -17.26
N LEU A 150 4.24 -7.23 -16.78
CA LEU A 150 4.56 -6.77 -15.43
C LEU A 150 4.21 -5.30 -15.19
N ARG A 151 4.38 -4.44 -16.19
CA ARG A 151 3.94 -3.03 -16.10
C ARG A 151 2.43 -2.94 -15.89
N HIS A 152 1.65 -3.71 -16.66
CA HIS A 152 0.19 -3.76 -16.49
C HIS A 152 -0.21 -4.34 -15.13
N LEU A 153 0.49 -5.37 -14.65
CA LEU A 153 0.23 -5.98 -13.35
C LEU A 153 0.57 -5.04 -12.19
N HIS A 154 1.64 -4.26 -12.30
CA HIS A 154 1.97 -3.23 -11.33
C HIS A 154 0.82 -2.22 -11.18
N THR A 155 0.23 -1.76 -12.30
CA THR A 155 -0.98 -0.90 -12.25
C THR A 155 -2.16 -1.62 -11.58
N ARG A 156 -2.39 -2.89 -11.88
CA ARG A 156 -3.48 -3.66 -11.24
C ARG A 156 -3.28 -3.87 -9.74
N ILE A 157 -2.03 -4.01 -9.27
CA ILE A 157 -1.72 -4.01 -7.83
C ILE A 157 -2.15 -2.67 -7.20
N GLN A 158 -1.84 -1.55 -7.86
CA GLN A 158 -2.27 -0.24 -7.39
C GLN A 158 -3.81 -0.14 -7.33
N ASP A 159 -4.51 -0.58 -8.37
CA ASP A 159 -5.98 -0.60 -8.42
C ASP A 159 -6.60 -1.46 -7.32
N LEU A 160 -6.02 -2.64 -7.05
CA LEU A 160 -6.44 -3.50 -5.94
C LEU A 160 -6.31 -2.76 -4.61
N VAL A 161 -5.19 -2.09 -4.37
CA VAL A 161 -4.98 -1.33 -3.13
C VAL A 161 -5.96 -0.17 -3.01
N LEU A 162 -6.21 0.56 -4.11
CA LEU A 162 -7.22 1.63 -4.15
C LEU A 162 -8.62 1.13 -3.82
N HIS A 163 -8.95 -0.10 -4.26
CA HIS A 163 -10.23 -0.75 -3.99
C HIS A 163 -10.35 -1.22 -2.53
N LEU A 164 -9.32 -1.90 -2.02
CA LEU A 164 -9.29 -2.40 -0.64
C LEU A 164 -9.13 -1.27 0.39
N SER A 165 -8.60 -0.12 -0.02
CA SER A 165 -8.52 1.05 0.85
C SER A 165 -9.92 1.58 1.17
N GLY A 166 -10.31 1.44 2.44
CA GLY A 166 -11.62 1.88 2.95
C GLY A 166 -12.61 0.76 3.23
N THR A 167 -12.27 -0.52 2.98
CA THR A 167 -13.17 -1.67 3.21
C THR A 167 -13.07 -2.25 4.64
N GLY A 168 -12.45 -1.54 5.58
CA GLY A 168 -12.30 -1.97 6.97
C GLY A 168 -11.26 -3.08 7.23
N ILE A 169 -10.46 -3.44 6.21
CA ILE A 169 -9.34 -4.38 6.36
C ILE A 169 -8.30 -3.79 7.30
N ALA A 170 -7.76 -4.62 8.19
CA ALA A 170 -6.68 -4.20 9.08
C ALA A 170 -5.45 -3.76 8.27
N ILE A 171 -4.88 -2.62 8.63
CA ILE A 171 -3.77 -2.02 7.88
C ILE A 171 -2.54 -2.95 7.77
N ARG A 172 -2.26 -3.75 8.82
CA ARG A 172 -1.20 -4.77 8.82
C ARG A 172 -1.40 -5.77 7.69
N ASP A 173 -2.62 -6.25 7.47
CA ASP A 173 -2.91 -7.24 6.44
C ASP A 173 -2.84 -6.64 5.03
N LEU A 174 -3.32 -5.41 4.87
CA LEU A 174 -3.24 -4.70 3.58
C LEU A 174 -1.79 -4.41 3.19
N VAL A 175 -0.96 -3.97 4.14
CA VAL A 175 0.48 -3.73 3.91
C VAL A 175 1.22 -5.03 3.58
N LYS A 176 0.93 -6.12 4.29
CA LYS A 176 1.51 -7.44 3.98
C LYS A 176 1.14 -7.90 2.57
N LEU A 177 -0.12 -7.72 2.17
CA LEU A 177 -0.57 -8.03 0.82
C LEU A 177 0.20 -7.23 -0.24
N ILE A 178 0.37 -5.91 -0.03
CA ILE A 178 1.15 -5.05 -0.93
C ILE A 178 2.59 -5.55 -1.06
N ALA A 179 3.25 -5.81 0.07
CA ALA A 179 4.63 -6.27 0.08
C ALA A 179 4.80 -7.60 -0.66
N HIS A 180 3.91 -8.57 -0.43
CA HIS A 180 3.97 -9.86 -1.11
C HIS A 180 3.77 -9.74 -2.63
N LEU A 181 2.81 -8.91 -3.07
CA LEU A 181 2.58 -8.71 -4.51
C LEU A 181 3.78 -8.03 -5.19
N ASN A 182 4.40 -7.05 -4.53
CA ASN A 182 5.61 -6.39 -5.03
C ASN A 182 6.80 -7.35 -5.09
N ASP A 183 7.03 -8.14 -4.04
CA ASP A 183 8.09 -9.17 -4.00
C ASP A 183 7.93 -10.16 -5.18
N GLN A 184 6.72 -10.66 -5.42
CA GLN A 184 6.45 -11.59 -6.53
C GLN A 184 6.69 -10.95 -7.89
N LEU A 185 6.29 -9.69 -8.07
CA LEU A 185 6.53 -8.95 -9.31
C LEU A 185 8.03 -8.82 -9.60
N LEU A 186 8.82 -8.48 -8.57
CA LEU A 186 10.26 -8.33 -8.66
C LEU A 186 10.97 -9.67 -8.92
N ILE A 187 10.57 -10.73 -8.23
CA ILE A 187 11.07 -12.10 -8.48
C ILE A 187 10.76 -12.52 -9.92
N ARG A 188 9.54 -12.27 -10.41
CA ARG A 188 9.18 -12.58 -11.80
C ARG A 188 10.03 -11.80 -12.79
N LEU A 189 10.27 -10.51 -12.54
CA LEU A 189 11.13 -9.68 -13.38
C LEU A 189 12.55 -10.26 -13.46
N ILE A 190 13.12 -10.66 -12.32
CA ILE A 190 14.44 -11.31 -12.27
C ILE A 190 14.45 -12.56 -13.16
N HIS A 191 13.43 -13.42 -13.05
CA HIS A 191 13.33 -14.62 -13.88
C HIS A 191 13.21 -14.31 -15.38
N LEU A 192 12.42 -13.30 -15.77
CA LEU A 192 12.27 -12.90 -17.17
C LEU A 192 13.59 -12.39 -17.76
N LEU A 193 14.29 -11.49 -17.04
CA LEU A 193 15.57 -10.95 -17.51
C LEU A 193 16.64 -12.04 -17.59
N ARG A 194 16.69 -12.96 -16.62
CA ARG A 194 17.59 -14.13 -16.67
C ARG A 194 17.29 -15.00 -17.88
N ALA A 195 16.02 -15.35 -18.12
CA ALA A 195 15.65 -16.22 -19.23
C ALA A 195 15.93 -15.60 -20.61
N GLU A 196 15.68 -14.30 -20.77
CA GLU A 196 15.76 -13.61 -22.06
C GLU A 196 17.19 -13.15 -22.40
N LYS A 197 17.89 -12.57 -21.44
CA LYS A 197 19.13 -11.81 -21.69
C LYS A 197 20.34 -12.31 -20.92
N TYR A 198 20.12 -12.96 -19.77
CA TYR A 198 21.19 -13.40 -18.87
C TYR A 198 21.09 -14.89 -18.51
N PRO A 199 20.97 -15.82 -19.48
CA PRO A 199 20.75 -17.24 -19.20
C PRO A 199 21.93 -17.91 -18.49
N ASP A 200 23.14 -17.38 -18.69
CA ASP A 200 24.38 -17.89 -18.08
C ASP A 200 24.76 -17.13 -16.79
N LEU A 201 23.89 -16.29 -16.26
CA LEU A 201 24.19 -15.53 -15.04
C LEU A 201 24.39 -16.49 -13.86
N THR A 202 25.50 -16.32 -13.14
CA THR A 202 25.84 -17.15 -11.98
C THR A 202 24.70 -17.21 -10.94
N GLU A 203 24.59 -18.33 -10.22
CA GLU A 203 23.66 -18.48 -9.09
C GLU A 203 24.32 -18.07 -7.75
N ARG A 204 25.63 -17.77 -7.77
CA ARG A 204 26.44 -17.44 -6.59
C ARG A 204 26.31 -15.97 -6.17
N PHE A 205 25.08 -15.48 -6.12
CA PHE A 205 24.73 -14.15 -5.61
C PHE A 205 23.35 -14.17 -4.94
N ALA A 206 23.09 -13.16 -4.12
CA ALA A 206 21.80 -12.85 -3.58
C ALA A 206 21.42 -11.41 -3.94
N PHE A 207 20.21 -11.24 -4.47
CA PHE A 207 19.55 -9.95 -4.54
C PHE A 207 18.75 -9.74 -3.25
N VAL A 208 19.06 -8.65 -2.56
CA VAL A 208 18.51 -8.37 -1.24
C VAL A 208 17.76 -7.04 -1.25
N VAL A 209 16.73 -7.00 -0.42
CA VAL A 209 15.93 -5.81 -0.16
C VAL A 209 16.09 -5.39 1.29
N MET A 210 15.89 -4.10 1.56
CA MET A 210 16.12 -3.51 2.87
C MET A 210 15.10 -2.41 3.16
N GLY A 211 15.25 -1.73 4.30
CA GLY A 211 14.30 -0.70 4.72
C GLY A 211 12.87 -1.24 4.86
N SER A 212 11.87 -0.50 4.36
CA SER A 212 10.47 -0.96 4.42
C SER A 212 10.20 -2.20 3.58
N GLU A 213 10.93 -2.42 2.49
CA GLU A 213 10.79 -3.64 1.68
C GLU A 213 11.38 -4.86 2.40
N GLY A 214 12.54 -4.68 3.02
CA GLY A 214 13.14 -5.68 3.90
C GLY A 214 12.23 -6.14 5.04
N ARG A 215 11.47 -5.21 5.63
CA ARG A 215 10.50 -5.49 6.71
C ARG A 215 9.10 -5.91 6.22
N SER A 216 8.87 -6.00 4.91
CA SER A 216 7.55 -6.25 4.31
C SER A 216 6.48 -5.23 4.73
N GLU A 217 6.88 -3.96 4.81
CA GLU A 217 6.07 -2.81 5.27
C GLU A 217 5.84 -1.77 4.17
N GLN A 218 5.92 -2.19 2.91
CA GLN A 218 5.67 -1.31 1.78
C GLN A 218 4.22 -0.84 1.74
N THR A 219 4.04 0.40 1.29
CA THR A 219 2.73 0.96 0.94
C THR A 219 2.67 1.19 -0.57
N LEU A 220 1.55 1.76 -1.06
CA LEU A 220 1.32 2.01 -2.48
C LEU A 220 2.48 2.69 -3.25
N SER A 221 3.15 3.65 -2.62
CA SER A 221 4.37 4.26 -3.15
C SER A 221 5.52 3.97 -2.20
N THR A 222 6.48 3.22 -2.70
CA THR A 222 7.74 2.89 -2.03
C THR A 222 8.87 3.10 -3.02
N ASP A 223 9.97 3.67 -2.55
CA ASP A 223 11.24 3.67 -3.26
C ASP A 223 11.89 2.28 -3.19
N GLN A 224 12.89 2.09 -4.05
CA GLN A 224 13.71 0.89 -4.15
C GLN A 224 14.90 0.97 -3.19
N ASP A 225 14.94 0.14 -2.15
CA ASP A 225 16.14 -0.01 -1.31
C ASP A 225 16.66 -1.45 -1.46
N ASN A 226 17.65 -1.65 -2.34
CA ASN A 226 18.15 -2.99 -2.68
C ASN A 226 19.66 -3.03 -2.91
N ALA A 227 20.21 -4.24 -2.82
CA ALA A 227 21.64 -4.51 -3.01
C ALA A 227 21.86 -5.91 -3.60
N ILE A 228 23.11 -6.17 -4.01
CA ILE A 228 23.58 -7.51 -4.38
C ILE A 228 24.77 -7.89 -3.50
N VAL A 229 24.71 -9.11 -2.99
CA VAL A 229 25.78 -9.80 -2.27
C VAL A 229 26.24 -10.97 -3.14
N TYR A 230 27.54 -11.11 -3.42
CA TYR A 230 28.03 -12.20 -4.26
C TYR A 230 29.23 -12.95 -3.64
N ASP A 231 29.48 -14.15 -4.14
CA ASP A 231 30.60 -14.99 -3.69
C ASP A 231 31.95 -14.40 -4.10
N ASP A 232 32.93 -14.40 -3.19
CA ASP A 232 34.28 -13.87 -3.43
C ASP A 232 35.03 -14.57 -4.57
N ALA A 233 34.62 -15.79 -4.95
CA ALA A 233 35.22 -16.58 -6.01
C ALA A 233 34.58 -16.36 -7.40
N LEU A 234 33.77 -15.31 -7.58
CA LEU A 234 33.29 -14.92 -8.92
C LEU A 234 34.45 -14.45 -9.81
N THR A 235 34.44 -14.91 -11.06
CA THR A 235 35.39 -14.47 -12.08
C THR A 235 35.06 -13.06 -12.60
N SER A 236 36.03 -12.37 -13.21
CA SER A 236 35.79 -11.04 -13.81
C SER A 236 34.64 -11.03 -14.81
N ARG A 237 34.49 -12.10 -15.60
CA ARG A 237 33.38 -12.23 -16.54
C ARG A 237 32.02 -12.35 -15.84
N GLU A 238 31.94 -13.15 -14.78
CA GLU A 238 30.70 -13.27 -13.99
C GLU A 238 30.34 -11.94 -13.32
N LEU A 239 31.34 -11.18 -12.83
CA LEU A 239 31.14 -9.86 -12.24
C LEU A 239 30.62 -8.84 -13.26
N GLU A 240 31.18 -8.82 -14.48
CA GLU A 240 30.70 -7.97 -15.57
C GLU A 240 29.25 -8.30 -15.96
N GLN A 241 28.89 -9.59 -16.01
CA GLN A 241 27.52 -10.01 -16.28
C GLN A 241 26.56 -9.63 -15.15
N LEU A 242 26.98 -9.81 -13.89
CA LEU A 242 26.19 -9.44 -12.71
C LEU A 242 25.98 -7.92 -12.63
N GLU A 243 26.99 -7.14 -13.00
CA GLU A 243 26.88 -5.70 -13.16
C GLU A 243 25.83 -5.32 -14.21
N ALA A 244 25.98 -5.83 -15.43
CA ALA A 244 25.04 -5.53 -16.51
C ALA A 244 23.61 -5.90 -16.12
N PHE A 245 23.42 -7.09 -15.54
CA PHE A 245 22.13 -7.55 -15.02
C PHE A 245 21.58 -6.60 -13.95
N SER A 246 22.39 -6.18 -12.99
CA SER A 246 21.94 -5.29 -11.91
C SER A 246 21.48 -3.93 -12.43
N VAL A 247 22.17 -3.37 -13.44
CA VAL A 247 21.79 -2.09 -14.04
C VAL A 247 20.46 -2.24 -14.78
N GLU A 248 20.33 -3.27 -15.62
CA GLU A 248 19.12 -3.51 -16.40
C GLU A 248 17.91 -3.85 -15.50
N LEU A 249 18.09 -4.63 -14.44
CA LEU A 249 17.04 -4.94 -13.48
C LEU A 249 16.44 -3.68 -12.86
N ILE A 250 17.28 -2.79 -12.33
CA ILE A 250 16.82 -1.57 -11.66
C ILE A 250 16.21 -0.58 -12.66
N ASP A 251 16.80 -0.42 -13.84
CA ASP A 251 16.25 0.45 -14.88
C ASP A 251 14.89 -0.06 -15.37
N THR A 252 14.72 -1.38 -15.45
CA THR A 252 13.44 -2.00 -15.81
C THR A 252 12.38 -1.81 -14.72
N LEU A 253 12.74 -1.90 -13.43
CA LEU A 253 11.82 -1.57 -12.33
C LEU A 253 11.34 -0.12 -12.38
N ILE A 254 12.25 0.82 -12.68
CA ILE A 254 11.90 2.23 -12.88
C ILE A 254 10.92 2.36 -14.05
N ALA A 255 11.15 1.65 -15.16
CA ALA A 255 10.28 1.67 -16.33
C ALA A 255 8.91 0.97 -16.10
N ILE A 256 8.81 0.04 -15.15
CA ILE A 256 7.55 -0.55 -14.68
C ILE A 256 6.76 0.44 -13.81
N GLY A 257 7.46 1.39 -13.16
CA GLY A 257 6.86 2.46 -12.36
C GLY A 257 7.26 2.47 -10.89
N VAL A 258 8.25 1.66 -10.49
CA VAL A 258 8.79 1.68 -9.11
C VAL A 258 9.86 2.77 -9.02
N PRO A 259 9.64 3.85 -8.24
CA PRO A 259 10.54 5.00 -8.25
C PRO A 259 11.93 4.66 -7.69
N PRO A 260 13.01 5.30 -8.22
CA PRO A 260 14.36 5.11 -7.69
C PRO A 260 14.47 5.67 -6.27
N CYS A 261 15.35 5.10 -5.46
CA CYS A 261 15.68 5.66 -4.15
C CYS A 261 16.48 6.97 -4.30
N SER A 262 16.00 8.02 -3.64
CA SER A 262 16.66 9.33 -3.63
C SER A 262 18.05 9.31 -2.99
N GLY A 263 18.32 8.31 -2.14
CA GLY A 263 19.62 8.10 -1.50
C GLY A 263 20.59 7.25 -2.32
N GLY A 264 20.19 6.76 -3.50
CA GLY A 264 21.06 5.93 -4.35
C GLY A 264 21.27 4.51 -3.84
N ILE A 265 20.37 3.99 -3.00
CA ILE A 265 20.49 2.67 -2.36
C ILE A 265 19.93 1.60 -3.29
N MET A 266 20.68 1.28 -4.34
CA MET A 266 20.23 0.41 -5.42
C MET A 266 21.37 -0.43 -5.97
N ALA A 267 21.11 -1.71 -6.24
CA ALA A 267 22.07 -2.70 -6.74
C ALA A 267 22.76 -2.31 -8.05
N LYS A 268 22.17 -1.39 -8.85
CA LYS A 268 22.82 -0.83 -10.04
C LYS A 268 24.05 0.03 -9.72
N ASN A 269 24.13 0.56 -8.49
CA ASN A 269 25.23 1.38 -8.03
C ASN A 269 26.30 0.49 -7.41
N VAL A 270 27.57 0.69 -7.81
CA VAL A 270 28.71 -0.14 -7.38
C VAL A 270 28.84 -0.27 -5.86
N GLU A 271 28.46 0.75 -5.10
CA GLU A 271 28.53 0.72 -3.64
C GLU A 271 27.58 -0.30 -3.00
N TRP A 272 26.56 -0.73 -3.75
CA TRP A 272 25.49 -1.65 -3.34
C TRP A 272 25.57 -3.00 -4.05
N ARG A 273 26.70 -3.30 -4.70
CA ARG A 273 27.01 -4.59 -5.32
C ARG A 273 28.42 -5.00 -4.91
N ARG A 274 28.55 -5.91 -3.94
CA ARG A 274 29.85 -6.30 -3.36
C ARG A 274 29.91 -7.78 -3.06
N SER A 275 31.13 -8.30 -2.93
CA SER A 275 31.34 -9.65 -2.42
C SER A 275 30.96 -9.73 -0.95
N VAL A 276 30.80 -10.94 -0.42
CA VAL A 276 30.56 -11.16 1.01
C VAL A 276 31.67 -10.50 1.84
N SER A 277 32.94 -10.76 1.55
CA SER A 277 34.04 -10.18 2.34
C SER A 277 34.10 -8.65 2.29
N ASP A 278 33.82 -8.03 1.13
CA ASP A 278 33.76 -6.58 1.00
C ASP A 278 32.56 -5.97 1.75
N TRP A 279 31.44 -6.69 1.80
CA TRP A 279 30.29 -6.32 2.63
C TRP A 279 30.63 -6.40 4.12
N GLU A 280 31.31 -7.46 4.58
CA GLU A 280 31.75 -7.58 5.98
C GLU A 280 32.66 -6.41 6.37
N LEU A 281 33.61 -6.03 5.51
CA LEU A 281 34.48 -4.88 5.73
C LEU A 281 33.69 -3.56 5.79
N THR A 282 32.70 -3.41 4.91
CA THR A 282 31.84 -2.21 4.85
C THR A 282 30.98 -2.09 6.08
N VAL A 283 30.32 -3.17 6.49
CA VAL A 283 29.51 -3.24 7.72
C VAL A 283 30.38 -2.96 8.94
N SER A 284 31.56 -3.59 9.05
CA SER A 284 32.50 -3.33 10.15
C SER A 284 32.89 -1.86 10.23
N ARG A 285 33.10 -1.20 9.09
CA ARG A 285 33.43 0.22 9.04
C ARG A 285 32.26 1.09 9.50
N TRP A 286 31.03 0.77 9.08
CA TRP A 286 29.85 1.49 9.55
C TRP A 286 29.69 1.37 11.06
N LEU A 287 29.86 0.15 11.58
CA LEU A 287 29.77 -0.14 13.01
C LEU A 287 30.84 0.61 13.83
N THR A 288 32.09 0.62 13.37
CA THR A 288 33.22 1.22 14.11
C THR A 288 33.37 2.73 13.90
N THR A 289 32.79 3.30 12.85
CA THR A 289 32.89 4.73 12.50
C THR A 289 31.50 5.36 12.40
N PRO A 290 30.89 5.78 13.52
CA PRO A 290 29.46 6.06 13.53
C PRO A 290 29.17 7.53 13.18
N LYS A 291 29.53 7.91 11.94
CA LYS A 291 29.08 9.17 11.32
C LYS A 291 27.57 9.10 11.05
N PRO A 292 26.85 10.24 10.99
CA PRO A 292 25.40 10.24 10.75
C PRO A 292 24.97 9.44 9.51
N GLU A 293 25.75 9.52 8.43
CA GLU A 293 25.55 8.73 7.20
C GLU A 293 25.66 7.22 7.45
N ASN A 294 26.73 6.77 8.13
CA ASN A 294 26.97 5.37 8.45
C ASN A 294 25.93 4.79 9.40
N VAL A 295 25.44 5.58 10.36
CA VAL A 295 24.38 5.16 11.28
C VAL A 295 23.07 4.96 10.52
N MET A 296 22.71 5.88 9.62
CA MET A 296 21.50 5.78 8.82
C MET A 296 21.56 4.58 7.85
N THR A 297 22.64 4.49 7.08
CA THR A 297 22.86 3.39 6.12
C THR A 297 22.98 2.04 6.82
N GLY A 298 23.74 1.99 7.92
CA GLY A 298 23.87 0.80 8.75
C GLY A 298 22.54 0.36 9.36
N SER A 299 21.74 1.29 9.91
CA SER A 299 20.39 0.96 10.40
C SER A 299 19.52 0.36 9.30
N MET A 300 19.51 0.96 8.11
CA MET A 300 18.74 0.44 6.98
C MET A 300 19.22 -0.96 6.56
N PHE A 301 20.54 -1.18 6.54
CA PHE A 301 21.15 -2.47 6.25
C PHE A 301 20.75 -3.56 7.24
N MET A 302 20.44 -3.23 8.49
CA MET A 302 19.94 -4.23 9.46
C MET A 302 18.55 -4.80 9.11
N ASP A 303 17.84 -4.21 8.14
CA ASP A 303 16.59 -4.78 7.60
C ASP A 303 16.82 -5.72 6.40
N LEU A 304 18.05 -6.20 6.20
CA LEU A 304 18.41 -7.07 5.08
C LEU A 304 17.54 -8.32 5.01
N ARG A 305 16.91 -8.53 3.85
CA ARG A 305 16.15 -9.73 3.52
C ARG A 305 16.51 -10.20 2.12
N THR A 306 16.82 -11.48 1.99
CA THR A 306 17.01 -12.12 0.69
C THR A 306 15.68 -12.18 -0.05
N LEU A 307 15.65 -11.65 -1.26
CA LEU A 307 14.50 -11.76 -2.15
C LEU A 307 14.71 -12.80 -3.25
N TYR A 308 15.94 -12.92 -3.75
CA TYR A 308 16.31 -13.88 -4.79
C TYR A 308 17.75 -14.35 -4.63
N GLY A 309 18.05 -15.60 -4.97
CA GLY A 309 19.41 -16.14 -4.99
C GLY A 309 19.84 -16.83 -3.67
N ASP A 310 21.15 -16.87 -3.42
CA ASP A 310 21.75 -17.64 -2.33
C ASP A 310 21.66 -16.93 -0.96
N ASP A 311 20.64 -17.29 -0.17
CA ASP A 311 20.42 -16.77 1.19
C ASP A 311 21.59 -17.04 2.15
N SER A 312 22.44 -18.04 1.88
CA SER A 312 23.58 -18.35 2.75
C SER A 312 24.61 -17.23 2.81
N LEU A 313 24.77 -16.47 1.72
CA LEU A 313 25.63 -15.29 1.64
C LEU A 313 25.12 -14.19 2.59
N VAL A 314 23.80 -14.01 2.64
CA VAL A 314 23.14 -12.99 3.46
C VAL A 314 23.15 -13.38 4.92
N ARG A 315 22.94 -14.66 5.24
CA ARG A 315 23.03 -15.17 6.60
C ARG A 315 24.42 -14.91 7.21
N THR A 316 25.49 -15.15 6.45
CA THR A 316 26.87 -14.84 6.86
C THR A 316 27.02 -13.37 7.23
N LEU A 317 26.53 -12.45 6.38
CA LEU A 317 26.58 -11.01 6.66
C LEU A 317 25.78 -10.60 7.89
N ARG A 318 24.59 -11.20 8.10
CA ARG A 318 23.77 -10.93 9.29
C ARG A 318 24.49 -11.38 10.56
N GLU A 319 25.09 -12.58 10.55
CA GLU A 319 25.89 -13.11 11.66
C GLU A 319 27.09 -12.19 11.98
N HIS A 320 27.81 -11.73 10.97
CA HIS A 320 28.92 -10.77 11.12
C HIS A 320 28.45 -9.44 11.72
N ALA A 321 27.36 -8.85 11.19
CA ALA A 321 26.79 -7.61 11.71
C ALA A 321 26.40 -7.75 13.20
N TYR A 322 25.76 -8.85 13.58
CA TYR A 322 25.40 -9.13 14.96
C TYR A 322 26.60 -9.31 15.89
N ALA A 323 27.66 -9.98 15.41
CA ALA A 323 28.88 -10.16 16.17
C ALA A 323 29.54 -8.80 16.46
N GLY A 324 29.65 -7.93 15.45
CA GLY A 324 30.18 -6.58 15.61
C GLY A 324 29.37 -5.72 16.58
N MET A 325 28.04 -5.75 16.49
CA MET A 325 27.15 -4.99 17.37
C MET A 325 27.18 -5.45 18.83
N SER A 326 27.40 -6.75 19.07
CA SER A 326 27.55 -7.28 20.42
C SER A 326 28.82 -6.78 21.12
N GLN A 327 29.83 -6.36 20.35
CA GLN A 327 31.12 -5.87 20.87
C GLN A 327 31.18 -4.35 21.02
N ASP A 328 30.47 -3.59 20.18
CA ASP A 328 30.47 -2.12 20.19
C ASP A 328 29.11 -1.53 20.60
N GLN A 329 28.94 -1.31 21.91
CA GLN A 329 27.77 -0.62 22.47
C GLN A 329 27.63 0.83 21.97
N GLY A 330 28.72 1.46 21.51
CA GLY A 330 28.72 2.82 21.01
C GLY A 330 27.90 2.97 19.73
N PHE A 331 28.04 2.03 18.79
CA PHE A 331 27.23 2.04 17.57
C PHE A 331 25.74 1.90 17.87
N LEU A 332 25.37 0.94 18.72
CA LEU A 332 23.98 0.69 19.09
C LEU A 332 23.36 1.92 19.76
N MET A 333 24.09 2.61 20.63
CA MET A 333 23.66 3.88 21.21
C MET A 333 23.44 4.96 20.16
N ARG A 334 24.33 5.09 19.15
CA ARG A 334 24.15 6.10 18.08
C ARG A 334 23.02 5.75 17.12
N MET A 335 22.81 4.47 16.86
CA MET A 335 21.64 3.99 16.13
C MET A 335 20.35 4.29 16.89
N ALA A 336 20.31 4.00 18.20
CA ALA A 336 19.21 4.41 19.06
C ALA A 336 19.06 5.93 19.15
N GLN A 337 20.13 6.72 18.94
CA GLN A 337 20.05 8.18 18.85
C GLN A 337 19.41 8.63 17.53
N ASN A 338 19.62 7.91 16.43
CA ASN A 338 19.08 8.27 15.12
C ASN A 338 17.55 8.33 15.11
N MET A 339 16.86 7.47 15.85
CA MET A 339 15.39 7.52 16.01
C MET A 339 14.88 8.85 16.63
N THR A 340 15.76 9.58 17.35
CA THR A 340 15.45 10.89 17.96
C THR A 340 15.69 12.07 17.01
N ARG A 341 16.21 11.82 15.80
CA ARG A 341 16.49 12.84 14.78
C ARG A 341 15.27 13.70 14.45
N PHE A 342 14.08 13.11 14.47
CA PHE A 342 12.83 13.82 14.29
C PHE A 342 12.05 13.79 15.60
N GLN A 343 11.78 14.98 16.14
CA GLN A 343 10.94 15.12 17.32
C GLN A 343 9.46 15.05 16.92
N PRO A 344 8.61 14.35 17.68
CA PRO A 344 7.18 14.37 17.46
C PRO A 344 6.68 15.82 17.38
N PRO A 345 5.86 16.15 16.37
CA PRO A 345 5.47 17.51 16.05
C PRO A 345 4.39 18.01 17.02
N LEU A 346 4.63 17.92 18.32
CA LEU A 346 3.73 18.39 19.36
C LEU A 346 4.18 19.78 19.84
N GLY A 347 3.21 20.68 19.96
CA GLY A 347 3.34 22.01 20.52
C GLY A 347 2.73 22.12 21.91
N TRP A 348 2.56 23.35 22.37
CA TRP A 348 1.90 23.64 23.64
C TRP A 348 0.50 23.02 23.66
N PHE A 349 0.14 22.43 24.81
CA PHE A 349 -1.14 21.74 25.02
C PHE A 349 -1.45 20.60 24.02
N GLY A 350 -0.40 20.04 23.38
CA GLY A 350 -0.54 18.93 22.43
C GLY A 350 -1.07 19.34 21.06
N ARG A 351 -0.94 20.62 20.67
CA ARG A 351 -1.26 21.08 19.31
C ARG A 351 -0.27 20.47 18.31
N ILE A 352 -0.77 19.81 17.27
CA ILE A 352 0.07 19.22 16.22
C ILE A 352 0.65 20.34 15.34
N LYS A 353 1.98 20.33 15.17
CA LYS A 353 2.75 21.24 14.31
C LYS A 353 2.75 20.72 12.88
N VAL A 354 2.68 21.64 11.93
CA VAL A 354 2.70 21.37 10.49
C VAL A 354 3.78 22.21 9.83
N GLU A 355 4.13 21.88 8.59
CA GLU A 355 5.07 22.67 7.80
C GLU A 355 4.59 24.12 7.66
N LYS A 356 5.49 25.06 7.91
CA LYS A 356 5.16 26.49 7.94
C LYS A 356 5.24 27.18 6.57
N SER A 357 5.99 26.59 5.64
CA SER A 357 6.30 27.17 4.32
C SER A 357 6.57 26.06 3.29
N GLY A 358 6.71 26.46 2.03
CA GLY A 358 6.97 25.53 0.91
C GLY A 358 5.71 24.84 0.38
N GLU A 359 5.93 23.91 -0.55
CA GLU A 359 4.88 23.13 -1.23
C GLU A 359 3.98 22.33 -0.27
N HIS A 360 4.51 21.99 0.90
CA HIS A 360 3.82 21.19 1.91
C HIS A 360 3.26 22.02 3.07
N ARG A 361 3.19 23.36 2.94
CA ARG A 361 2.64 24.24 3.98
C ARG A 361 1.27 23.74 4.47
N GLY A 362 1.12 23.64 5.79
CA GLY A 362 -0.10 23.15 6.43
C GLY A 362 -0.22 21.62 6.53
N LYS A 363 0.71 20.87 5.95
CA LYS A 363 0.74 19.40 6.00
C LYS A 363 1.74 18.89 7.04
N LEU A 364 1.60 17.62 7.40
CA LEU A 364 2.49 16.90 8.30
C LEU A 364 3.17 15.74 7.58
N ASP A 365 4.51 15.67 7.66
CA ASP A 365 5.27 14.48 7.23
C ASP A 365 5.09 13.36 8.26
N ILE A 366 4.16 12.44 8.00
CA ILE A 366 3.79 11.38 8.95
C ILE A 366 4.94 10.37 9.17
N LYS A 367 5.82 10.22 8.18
CA LYS A 367 7.00 9.34 8.28
C LYS A 367 7.96 9.90 9.33
N LYS A 368 8.29 11.19 9.24
CA LYS A 368 9.15 11.88 10.22
C LYS A 368 8.44 12.10 11.56
N ALA A 369 7.12 12.27 11.56
CA ALA A 369 6.37 12.56 12.77
C ALA A 369 6.39 11.42 13.80
N GLY A 370 6.40 10.16 13.35
CA GLY A 370 6.42 9.03 14.28
C GLY A 370 6.75 7.66 13.71
N ILE A 371 6.40 7.35 12.45
CA ILE A 371 6.69 6.03 11.85
C ILE A 371 8.19 5.71 11.96
N PHE A 372 9.04 6.65 11.56
CA PHE A 372 10.50 6.49 11.61
C PHE A 372 11.00 6.19 13.03
N ALA A 373 10.49 6.94 14.03
CA ALA A 373 10.87 6.76 15.43
C ALA A 373 10.49 5.36 15.94
N ILE A 374 9.29 4.87 15.62
CA ILE A 374 8.86 3.52 16.02
C ILE A 374 9.74 2.47 15.32
N THR A 375 9.89 2.53 14.00
CA THR A 375 10.65 1.52 13.25
C THR A 375 12.11 1.43 13.69
N ASP A 376 12.77 2.58 13.89
CA ASP A 376 14.19 2.64 14.22
C ASP A 376 14.43 2.31 15.70
N GLY A 377 13.56 2.76 16.61
CA GLY A 377 13.65 2.43 18.03
C GLY A 377 13.36 0.96 18.33
N ILE A 378 12.32 0.37 17.72
CA ILE A 378 12.03 -1.07 17.85
C ILE A 378 13.17 -1.90 17.27
N LYS A 379 13.75 -1.48 16.14
CA LYS A 379 14.92 -2.11 15.56
C LYS A 379 16.12 -2.08 16.51
N SER A 380 16.42 -0.95 17.15
CA SER A 380 17.51 -0.86 18.14
C SER A 380 17.32 -1.84 19.31
N LEU A 381 16.11 -1.92 19.87
CA LEU A 381 15.79 -2.90 20.92
C LEU A 381 15.90 -4.34 20.41
N ALA A 382 15.41 -4.60 19.19
CA ALA A 382 15.46 -5.92 18.57
C ALA A 382 16.91 -6.37 18.32
N ILE A 383 17.80 -5.46 17.96
CA ILE A 383 19.24 -5.75 17.82
C ILE A 383 19.84 -6.13 19.18
N GLU A 384 19.60 -5.32 20.22
CA GLU A 384 20.08 -5.59 21.58
C GLU A 384 19.62 -6.96 22.08
N ALA A 385 18.34 -7.30 21.81
CA ALA A 385 17.71 -8.54 22.22
C ALA A 385 17.99 -9.74 21.29
N ARG A 386 18.69 -9.54 20.16
CA ARG A 386 18.90 -10.54 19.09
C ARG A 386 17.58 -11.12 18.54
N LYS A 387 16.63 -10.24 18.23
CA LYS A 387 15.26 -10.52 17.73
C LYS A 387 14.90 -9.68 16.50
N LEU A 388 15.78 -9.59 15.50
CA LEU A 388 15.64 -8.66 14.36
C LEU A 388 14.77 -9.18 13.20
N ASP A 389 14.36 -10.45 13.23
CA ASP A 389 13.61 -11.04 12.12
C ASP A 389 12.20 -10.43 11.97
N GLY A 390 11.72 -10.39 10.73
CA GLY A 390 10.36 -9.97 10.40
C GLY A 390 10.14 -8.45 10.40
N SER A 391 8.85 -8.10 10.43
CA SER A 391 8.36 -6.72 10.42
C SER A 391 8.54 -6.03 11.78
N THR A 392 8.25 -4.75 11.85
CA THR A 392 8.24 -3.99 13.12
C THR A 392 7.25 -4.59 14.11
N HIS A 393 6.09 -5.10 13.65
CA HIS A 393 5.15 -5.81 14.51
C HIS A 393 5.75 -7.11 15.07
N ASP A 394 6.38 -7.91 14.22
CA ASP A 394 6.95 -9.21 14.62
C ASP A 394 8.10 -8.99 15.62
N ARG A 395 8.90 -7.93 15.44
CA ARG A 395 9.92 -7.48 16.39
C ARG A 395 9.33 -7.03 17.72
N MET A 396 8.22 -6.27 17.71
CA MET A 396 7.53 -5.90 18.95
C MET A 396 7.03 -7.13 19.71
N GLU A 397 6.42 -8.09 19.01
CA GLU A 397 5.94 -9.35 19.58
C GLU A 397 7.10 -10.16 20.21
N ALA A 398 8.22 -10.26 19.49
CA ALA A 398 9.42 -10.94 19.99
C ALA A 398 10.06 -10.24 21.20
N LEU A 399 10.05 -8.90 21.24
CA LEU A 399 10.54 -8.11 22.36
C LEU A 399 9.67 -8.24 23.62
N VAL A 400 8.35 -8.37 23.45
CA VAL A 400 7.44 -8.68 24.56
C VAL A 400 7.72 -10.07 25.09
N ALA A 401 7.86 -11.07 24.21
CA ALA A 401 8.19 -12.44 24.62
C ALA A 401 9.55 -12.53 25.34
N ALA A 402 10.50 -11.66 24.98
CA ALA A 402 11.81 -11.55 25.65
C ALA A 402 11.79 -10.70 26.94
N GLY A 403 10.66 -10.10 27.31
CA GLY A 403 10.54 -9.25 28.50
C GLY A 403 11.21 -7.87 28.39
N VAL A 404 11.62 -7.47 27.18
CA VAL A 404 12.26 -6.16 26.92
C VAL A 404 11.21 -5.04 26.84
N LEU A 405 10.06 -5.34 26.23
CA LEU A 405 8.91 -4.43 26.17
C LEU A 405 7.75 -4.97 27.02
N LYS A 406 7.04 -4.08 27.70
CA LYS A 406 5.79 -4.44 28.36
C LYS A 406 4.70 -4.66 27.32
N ALA A 407 3.84 -5.66 27.54
CA ALA A 407 2.73 -5.96 26.63
C ALA A 407 1.73 -4.81 26.45
N THR A 408 1.57 -3.93 27.45
CA THR A 408 0.76 -2.71 27.32
C THR A 408 1.42 -1.71 26.36
N ASP A 409 2.71 -1.44 26.57
CA ASP A 409 3.45 -0.44 25.80
C ASP A 409 3.57 -0.88 24.32
N ALA A 410 3.79 -2.18 24.09
CA ALA A 410 3.81 -2.75 22.75
C ALA A 410 2.46 -2.62 22.03
N ARG A 411 1.33 -2.88 22.72
CA ARG A 411 -0.01 -2.70 22.12
C ARG A 411 -0.29 -1.25 21.74
N ASP A 412 0.07 -0.30 22.61
CA ASP A 412 -0.09 1.13 22.34
C ASP A 412 0.79 1.57 21.16
N LEU A 413 2.02 1.06 21.06
CA LEU A 413 2.93 1.34 19.95
C LEU A 413 2.45 0.72 18.63
N GLN A 414 1.95 -0.50 18.65
CA GLN A 414 1.35 -1.15 17.48
C GLN A 414 0.17 -0.34 16.97
N ALA A 415 -0.76 0.06 17.85
CA ALA A 415 -1.91 0.88 17.48
C ALA A 415 -1.49 2.24 16.89
N ALA A 416 -0.50 2.91 17.50
CA ALA A 416 0.04 4.16 17.00
C ALA A 416 0.70 3.99 15.62
N PHE A 417 1.50 2.92 15.44
CA PHE A 417 2.15 2.60 14.19
C PHE A 417 1.13 2.33 13.08
N ASP A 418 0.17 1.44 13.35
CA ASP A 418 -0.90 1.06 12.42
C ASP A 418 -1.72 2.28 11.98
N PHE A 419 -2.09 3.14 12.93
CA PHE A 419 -2.82 4.36 12.63
C PHE A 419 -2.01 5.34 11.75
N MET A 420 -0.72 5.54 12.05
CA MET A 420 0.12 6.42 11.22
C MET A 420 0.36 5.83 9.81
N VAL A 421 0.55 4.52 9.70
CA VAL A 421 0.69 3.83 8.40
C VAL A 421 -0.62 3.89 7.61
N SER A 422 -1.78 3.80 8.26
CA SER A 422 -3.08 3.93 7.58
C SER A 422 -3.30 5.34 7.05
N LEU A 423 -2.93 6.38 7.82
CA LEU A 423 -2.95 7.76 7.35
C LEU A 423 -2.02 7.98 6.15
N ARG A 424 -0.82 7.39 6.19
CA ARG A 424 0.13 7.44 5.06
C ARG A 424 -0.43 6.76 3.81
N LEU A 425 -0.99 5.56 3.96
CA LEU A 425 -1.57 4.81 2.85
C LEU A 425 -2.78 5.55 2.25
N ARG A 426 -3.66 6.12 3.08
CA ARG A 426 -4.77 6.96 2.62
C ARG A 426 -4.27 8.16 1.81
N GLY A 427 -3.25 8.86 2.30
CA GLY A 427 -2.63 9.96 1.57
C GLY A 427 -2.07 9.53 0.20
N HIS A 428 -1.51 8.32 0.10
CA HIS A 428 -1.07 7.76 -1.18
C HIS A 428 -2.24 7.45 -2.11
N VAL A 429 -3.29 6.82 -1.59
CA VAL A 429 -4.52 6.48 -2.34
C VAL A 429 -5.18 7.74 -2.89
N ASP A 430 -5.31 8.79 -2.08
CA ASP A 430 -5.87 10.07 -2.50
C ASP A 430 -5.00 10.76 -3.55
N ALA A 431 -3.67 10.67 -3.43
CA ALA A 431 -2.77 11.22 -4.43
C ALA A 431 -2.94 10.52 -5.79
N VAL A 432 -2.95 9.18 -5.81
CA VAL A 432 -3.15 8.40 -7.04
C VAL A 432 -4.52 8.67 -7.67
N ARG A 433 -5.60 8.71 -6.89
CA ARG A 433 -6.95 9.05 -7.39
C ARG A 433 -7.02 10.43 -8.04
N ASN A 434 -6.24 11.38 -7.54
CA ASN A 434 -6.17 12.75 -8.06
C ASN A 434 -5.06 12.94 -9.11
N GLY A 435 -4.44 11.88 -9.62
CA GLY A 435 -3.35 11.96 -10.61
C GLY A 435 -2.08 12.65 -10.09
N SER A 436 -1.91 12.76 -8.77
CA SER A 436 -0.78 13.41 -8.10
C SER A 436 0.22 12.38 -7.58
N LYS A 437 1.48 12.79 -7.39
CA LYS A 437 2.52 11.90 -6.85
C LYS A 437 2.27 11.62 -5.36
N PRO A 438 2.21 10.35 -4.92
CA PRO A 438 2.15 10.01 -3.51
C PRO A 438 3.36 10.52 -2.72
N GLY A 439 3.14 10.81 -1.44
CA GLY A 439 4.21 11.23 -0.53
C GLY A 439 3.84 11.04 0.94
N ASN A 440 4.75 11.39 1.84
CA ASN A 440 4.57 11.20 3.28
C ASN A 440 3.74 12.30 3.97
N TYR A 441 3.24 13.28 3.21
CA TYR A 441 2.57 14.47 3.75
C TYR A 441 1.06 14.29 3.81
N ILE A 442 0.49 14.38 5.02
CA ILE A 442 -0.96 14.35 5.25
C ILE A 442 -1.50 15.74 5.60
N SER A 443 -2.73 16.04 5.18
CA SER A 443 -3.42 17.28 5.57
C SER A 443 -4.21 17.06 6.86
N LEU A 444 -3.97 17.88 7.88
CA LEU A 444 -4.77 17.80 9.12
C LEU A 444 -6.21 18.25 8.91
N ASP A 445 -6.48 19.08 7.90
CA ASP A 445 -7.81 19.57 7.56
C ASP A 445 -8.74 18.49 6.99
N GLN A 446 -8.15 17.40 6.48
CA GLN A 446 -8.89 16.23 6.01
C GLN A 446 -9.24 15.25 7.15
N LEU A 447 -8.67 15.43 8.35
CA LEU A 447 -8.93 14.59 9.51
C LEU A 447 -10.12 15.11 10.30
N ASN A 448 -11.05 14.22 10.64
CA ASN A 448 -12.14 14.53 11.56
C ASN A 448 -11.64 14.69 13.01
N ALA A 449 -12.49 15.16 13.91
CA ALA A 449 -12.10 15.44 15.31
C ALA A 449 -11.56 14.21 16.05
N MET A 450 -12.12 13.03 15.78
CA MET A 450 -11.70 11.76 16.38
C MET A 450 -10.32 11.35 15.86
N GLU A 451 -10.12 11.36 14.55
CA GLU A 451 -8.82 11.03 13.92
C GLU A 451 -7.72 12.00 14.35
N ARG A 452 -8.04 13.28 14.55
CA ARG A 452 -7.09 14.26 15.11
C ARG A 452 -6.71 13.92 16.55
N GLY A 453 -7.69 13.46 17.34
CA GLY A 453 -7.47 12.98 18.70
C GLY A 453 -6.58 11.73 18.74
N GLU A 454 -6.87 10.75 17.88
CA GLU A 454 -6.07 9.54 17.72
C GLU A 454 -4.64 9.86 17.27
N LEU A 455 -4.47 10.76 16.30
CA LEU A 455 -3.14 11.21 15.87
C LEU A 455 -2.37 11.84 17.03
N LYS A 456 -3.04 12.69 17.82
CA LYS A 456 -2.42 13.29 19.00
C LYS A 456 -1.96 12.22 19.99
N LEU A 457 -2.82 11.26 20.34
CA LEU A 457 -2.48 10.17 21.26
C LEU A 457 -1.34 9.30 20.72
N ALA A 458 -1.34 9.00 19.42
CA ALA A 458 -0.27 8.27 18.76
C ALA A 458 1.06 9.02 18.87
N LEU A 459 1.09 10.32 18.59
CA LEU A 459 2.30 11.16 18.71
C LEU A 459 2.79 11.29 20.16
N GLU A 460 1.88 11.36 21.14
CA GLU A 460 2.24 11.33 22.56
C GLU A 460 2.84 9.97 22.94
N GLY A 461 2.32 8.87 22.40
CA GLY A 461 2.90 7.53 22.53
C GLY A 461 4.31 7.46 21.95
N VAL A 462 4.52 8.00 20.76
CA VAL A 462 5.87 8.12 20.14
C VAL A 462 6.80 8.93 21.03
N ALA A 463 6.35 10.06 21.60
CA ALA A 463 7.17 10.87 22.49
C ALA A 463 7.60 10.10 23.74
N ARG A 464 6.67 9.39 24.39
CA ARG A 464 7.00 8.50 25.53
C ARG A 464 7.99 7.41 25.13
N PHE A 465 7.84 6.82 23.95
CA PHE A 465 8.75 5.81 23.45
C PHE A 465 10.15 6.35 23.15
N GLN A 466 10.27 7.55 22.55
CA GLN A 466 11.55 8.22 22.39
C GLN A 466 12.22 8.46 23.75
N ASP A 467 11.47 8.88 24.76
CA ASP A 467 12.01 9.07 26.09
C ASP A 467 12.43 7.74 26.73
N PHE A 468 11.66 6.67 26.59
CA PHE A 468 12.07 5.33 26.99
C PHE A 468 13.40 4.92 26.36
N ILE A 469 13.54 5.05 25.04
CA ILE A 469 14.78 4.73 24.31
C ILE A 469 15.96 5.57 24.81
N LYS A 470 15.76 6.88 25.04
CA LYS A 470 16.82 7.76 25.59
C LYS A 470 17.33 7.28 26.95
N HIS A 471 16.44 6.81 27.82
CA HIS A 471 16.83 6.30 29.14
C HIS A 471 17.47 4.91 29.04
N HIS A 472 16.85 4.01 28.28
CA HIS A 472 17.31 2.63 28.07
C HIS A 472 18.75 2.58 27.54
N PHE A 473 19.02 3.31 26.45
CA PHE A 473 20.35 3.39 25.84
C PHE A 473 21.24 4.49 26.43
N LYS A 474 20.81 5.16 27.52
CA LYS A 474 21.57 6.23 28.20
C LYS A 474 22.09 7.31 27.24
N LEU A 475 21.24 7.77 26.31
CA LEU A 475 21.64 8.67 25.23
C LEU A 475 22.14 10.04 25.71
N HIS A 476 21.82 10.44 26.95
CA HIS A 476 22.38 11.63 27.59
C HIS A 476 23.92 11.58 27.78
N LEU A 477 24.52 10.39 27.70
CA LEU A 477 25.97 10.21 27.77
C LEU A 477 26.65 10.31 26.39
N VAL A 478 25.87 10.24 25.31
CA VAL A 478 26.40 10.36 23.94
C VAL A 478 26.56 11.85 23.64
N ARG A 479 27.80 12.35 23.69
CA ARG A 479 28.11 13.69 23.17
C ARG A 479 28.03 13.66 21.64
N ASN A 480 27.34 14.65 21.09
CA ASN A 480 27.22 14.87 19.64
C ASN A 480 28.58 14.98 18.97
#